data_AF-A0A1X1XBD8-F1
#
_entry.id   AF-A0A1X1XBD8-F1
#
_cell.length_a   1.000
_cell.length_b   1.000
_cell.length_c   1.000
_cell.angle_alpha   90.00
_cell.angle_beta   90.00
_cell.angle_gamma   90.00
#
_symmetry.space_group_name_H-M   'P 1'
#
loop_
_entity.id
_entity.type
_entity.pdbx_description
1 polymer ?
#
loop_
_entity_poly.entity_id
_entity_poly.type
_entity_poly.pdbx_seq_one_letter_code
_entity_poly.pdbx_strand_id
1 'polypeptide(L)'
;MKTLRLDPALEKRLQRAATVAGESLSEFIRRAAAQRADAVLNAGGLEDFADVVGAIRGGGGRARRTGTAFADILADRQRAE
;
A
#
# COMPACT_ATOMS: atom_id res chain seq x y z
N MET A 1 -21.46 -13.82 -17.71
CA MET A 1 -21.30 -12.58 -16.91
C MET A 1 -21.98 -12.77 -15.57
N LYS A 2 -21.37 -12.31 -14.48
CA LYS A 2 -21.97 -12.35 -13.14
C LYS A 2 -22.37 -10.93 -12.77
N THR A 3 -23.61 -10.72 -12.35
CA THR A 3 -24.13 -9.39 -12.01
C THR A 3 -23.90 -9.12 -10.53
N LEU A 4 -23.33 -7.96 -10.21
CA LEU A 4 -23.09 -7.52 -8.84
C LEU A 4 -24.04 -6.36 -8.53
N ARG A 5 -24.72 -6.43 -7.38
CA ARG A 5 -25.49 -5.29 -6.88
C ARG A 5 -24.55 -4.37 -6.13
N LEU A 6 -24.45 -3.13 -6.59
CA LEU A 6 -23.68 -2.09 -5.94
C LEU A 6 -24.65 -1.10 -5.31
N ASP A 7 -24.28 -0.61 -4.14
CA ASP A 7 -24.92 0.56 -3.59
C ASP A 7 -24.76 1.75 -4.57
N PRO A 8 -25.80 2.58 -4.80
CA PRO A 8 -25.72 3.68 -5.76
C PRO A 8 -24.61 4.70 -5.48
N ALA A 9 -24.25 4.93 -4.22
CA ALA A 9 -23.15 5.83 -3.87
C ALA A 9 -21.80 5.18 -4.20
N LEU A 10 -21.65 3.87 -3.97
CA LEU A 10 -20.47 3.12 -4.37
C LEU A 10 -20.31 3.11 -5.90
N GLU A 11 -21.38 2.88 -6.65
CA GLU A 11 -21.36 2.90 -8.11
C GLU A 11 -20.86 4.24 -8.66
N LYS A 12 -21.38 5.37 -8.14
CA LYS A 12 -20.91 6.71 -8.52
C LYS A 12 -19.42 6.92 -8.22
N ARG A 13 -18.93 6.43 -7.09
CA ARG A 13 -17.51 6.53 -6.73
C ARG A 13 -16.64 5.68 -7.65
N LEU A 14 -17.05 4.45 -7.97
CA LEU A 14 -16.33 3.57 -8.88
C LEU A 14 -16.30 4.13 -10.30
N GLN A 15 -17.41 4.72 -10.78
CA GLN A 15 -17.46 5.37 -12.08
C GLN A 15 -16.45 6.52 -12.17
N ARG A 16 -16.39 7.38 -11.15
CA ARG A 16 -15.41 8.47 -11.09
C ARG A 16 -13.97 7.95 -11.05
N ALA A 17 -13.72 6.92 -10.25
CA ALA A 17 -12.39 6.33 -10.14
C ALA A 17 -11.93 5.69 -11.47
N ALA A 18 -12.82 5.00 -12.18
CA ALA A 18 -12.55 4.43 -13.49
C ALA A 18 -12.24 5.53 -14.53
N THR A 19 -13.01 6.63 -14.52
CA THR A 19 -12.72 7.80 -15.38
C THR A 19 -11.35 8.40 -15.08
N VAL A 20 -10.98 8.58 -13.80
CA VAL A 20 -9.65 9.09 -13.42
C VAL A 20 -8.54 8.14 -13.85
N ALA A 21 -8.78 6.83 -13.77
CA ALA A 21 -7.84 5.80 -14.21
C ALA A 21 -7.76 5.64 -15.74
N GLY A 22 -8.66 6.26 -16.50
CA GLY A 22 -8.69 6.17 -17.97
C GLY A 22 -9.14 4.81 -18.49
N GLU A 23 -9.85 4.01 -17.70
CA GLU A 23 -10.31 2.66 -18.07
C GLU A 23 -11.83 2.51 -17.92
N SER A 24 -12.39 1.44 -18.50
CA SER A 24 -13.82 1.14 -18.34
C SER A 24 -14.15 0.74 -16.90
N LEU A 25 -15.38 1.02 -16.45
CA LEU A 25 -15.83 0.62 -15.11
C LEU A 25 -15.65 -0.89 -14.86
N SER A 26 -15.94 -1.72 -15.87
CA SER A 26 -15.81 -3.17 -15.75
C SER A 26 -14.35 -3.62 -15.59
N GLU A 27 -13.42 -3.01 -16.32
CA GLU A 27 -11.99 -3.29 -16.15
C GLU A 27 -11.47 -2.79 -14.80
N PHE A 28 -11.88 -1.60 -14.39
CA PHE A 28 -11.55 -1.06 -13.07
C PHE A 28 -11.97 -2.01 -11.95
N ILE A 29 -13.21 -2.49 -11.99
CA ILE A 29 -13.74 -3.44 -11.00
C ILE A 29 -13.02 -4.78 -11.08
N ARG A 30 -12.77 -5.31 -12.28
CA ARG A 30 -12.05 -6.58 -12.47
C ARG A 30 -10.66 -6.52 -11.86
N ARG A 31 -9.91 -5.45 -12.16
CA ARG A 31 -8.55 -5.24 -11.68
C ARG A 31 -8.52 -5.08 -10.16
N ALA A 32 -9.43 -4.27 -9.60
CA ALA A 32 -9.54 -4.11 -8.14
C ALA A 32 -9.91 -5.42 -7.43
N ALA A 33 -10.82 -6.21 -8.00
CA ALA A 33 -11.21 -7.51 -7.46
C ALA A 33 -10.05 -8.51 -7.49
N ALA A 34 -9.31 -8.58 -8.59
CA ALA A 34 -8.12 -9.43 -8.71
C ALA A 34 -7.06 -9.05 -7.68
N GLN A 35 -6.70 -7.77 -7.59
CA GLN A 35 -5.74 -7.28 -6.60
C GLN A 35 -6.15 -7.60 -5.16
N ARG A 36 -7.44 -7.43 -4.84
CA ARG A 36 -7.94 -7.76 -3.50
C ARG A 36 -7.92 -9.25 -3.23
N ALA A 37 -8.29 -10.08 -4.21
CA ALA A 37 -8.24 -11.53 -4.09
C ALA A 37 -6.80 -12.00 -3.88
N ASP A 38 -5.85 -11.54 -4.70
CA ASP A 38 -4.43 -11.86 -4.57
C ASP A 38 -3.89 -11.43 -3.20
N ALA A 39 -4.22 -10.22 -2.74
CA ALA A 39 -3.80 -9.76 -1.42
C ALA A 39 -4.35 -10.63 -0.28
N VAL A 40 -5.60 -11.09 -0.38
CA VAL A 40 -6.21 -11.95 0.64
C VAL A 40 -5.65 -13.38 0.59
N LEU A 41 -5.49 -13.94 -0.61
CA LEU A 41 -4.98 -15.30 -0.80
C LEU A 41 -3.48 -15.41 -0.47
N ASN A 42 -2.70 -14.37 -0.78
CA ASN A 42 -1.26 -14.36 -0.49
C ASN A 42 -0.91 -13.80 0.90
N ALA A 43 -1.87 -13.22 1.64
CA ALA A 43 -1.64 -12.79 3.02
C ALA A 43 -1.26 -13.95 3.95
N GLY A 44 -1.71 -15.17 3.67
CA GLY A 44 -1.29 -16.37 4.40
C GLY A 44 0.19 -16.74 4.20
N GLY A 45 0.81 -16.30 3.10
CA GLY A 45 2.24 -16.55 2.84
C GLY A 45 3.19 -15.72 3.70
N LEU A 46 2.70 -14.66 4.37
CA LEU A 46 3.51 -13.88 5.32
C LEU A 46 3.80 -14.67 6.61
N GLU A 47 3.00 -15.67 6.95
CA GLU A 47 3.29 -16.59 8.06
C GLU A 47 4.51 -17.47 7.73
N ASP A 48 4.67 -17.91 6.47
CA ASP A 48 5.85 -18.66 6.02
C ASP A 48 7.14 -17.80 5.99
N PHE A 49 7.01 -16.47 5.88
CA PHE A 49 8.15 -15.55 5.96
C PHE A 49 8.45 -15.06 7.39
N ALA A 50 7.65 -15.42 8.40
CA ALA A 50 7.91 -15.04 9.78
C ALA A 50 9.29 -15.56 10.26
N ASP A 51 9.69 -16.75 9.82
CA ASP A 51 11.01 -17.33 10.11
C ASP A 51 12.15 -16.60 9.38
N VAL A 52 11.90 -16.05 8.19
CA VAL A 52 12.89 -15.29 7.41
C VAL A 52 13.03 -13.85 7.94
N VAL A 53 11.94 -13.24 8.39
CA VAL A 53 11.96 -11.89 9.00
C VAL A 53 12.63 -11.93 10.38
N GLY A 54 12.54 -13.04 11.12
CA GLY A 54 13.33 -13.28 12.34
C GLY A 54 14.84 -13.42 12.11
N ALA A 55 15.26 -13.84 10.90
CA ALA A 55 16.67 -14.02 10.54
C ALA A 55 17.39 -12.71 10.21
N ILE A 56 16.67 -11.62 9.86
CA ILE A 56 17.26 -10.28 9.74
C ILE A 56 17.26 -9.62 11.12
N ARG A 57 17.97 -10.21 12.07
CA ARG A 57 18.56 -9.47 13.21
C ARG A 57 19.82 -8.74 12.72
N GLY A 58 19.69 -7.97 11.65
CA GLY A 58 20.74 -7.13 11.09
C GLY A 58 20.87 -5.87 11.94
N GLY A 59 21.81 -5.87 12.88
CA GLY A 59 22.09 -4.83 13.87
C GLY A 59 21.69 -3.41 13.45
N GLY A 60 20.68 -2.87 14.14
CA GLY A 60 20.10 -1.53 13.97
C GLY A 60 21.03 -0.36 14.33
N GLY A 61 22.32 -0.46 14.02
CA GLY A 61 23.33 0.59 14.22
C GLY A 61 23.48 1.54 13.03
N ARG A 62 23.19 1.11 11.79
CA ARG A 62 23.29 1.97 10.58
C ARG A 62 22.01 2.77 10.33
N ALA A 63 20.84 2.16 10.41
CA ALA A 63 19.56 2.85 10.23
C ALA A 63 19.29 3.93 11.30
N ARG A 64 19.79 3.72 12.54
CA ARG A 64 19.68 4.72 13.60
C ARG A 64 20.57 5.94 13.34
N ARG A 65 21.81 5.74 12.85
CA ARG A 65 22.73 6.85 12.53
C ARG A 65 22.23 7.73 11.40
N THR A 66 21.62 7.15 10.37
CA THR A 66 21.02 7.93 9.27
C THR A 66 19.80 8.72 9.73
N GLY A 67 18.98 8.15 10.63
CA GLY A 67 17.85 8.87 11.24
C GLY A 67 18.28 10.04 12.11
N THR A 68 19.32 9.87 12.93
CA THR A 68 19.88 10.95 13.76
C THR A 68 20.48 12.06 12.90
N ALA A 69 21.31 11.72 11.90
CA ALA A 69 21.88 12.72 11.00
C ALA A 69 20.82 13.52 10.22
N PHE A 70 19.73 12.87 9.82
CA PHE A 70 18.60 13.55 9.19
C PHE A 70 17.88 14.51 10.16
N ALA A 71 17.66 14.08 11.42
CA ALA A 71 17.03 14.92 12.44
C ALA A 71 17.89 16.16 12.79
N ASP A 72 19.21 16.00 12.86
CA ASP A 72 20.13 17.11 13.15
C ASP A 72 20.10 18.16 12.04
N ILE A 73 20.14 17.74 10.77
CA ILE A 73 20.04 18.64 9.61
C ILE A 73 18.70 19.40 9.61
N LEU A 74 17.60 18.73 9.98
CA LEU A 74 16.28 19.36 10.04
C LEU A 74 16.19 20.40 11.17
N ALA A 75 16.76 20.10 12.33
CA ALA A 75 16.78 21.01 13.48
C ALA A 75 17.66 22.24 13.24
N ASP A 76 18.74 22.10 12.48
CA ASP A 76 19.60 23.23 12.10
C ASP A 76 18.90 24.13 11.08
N ARG A 77 18.14 23.57 10.14
CA ARG A 77 17.35 24.34 9.18
C ARG A 77 16.24 25.17 9.86
N GLN A 78 15.56 24.61 10.86
CA GLN A 78 14.49 25.32 11.60
C GLN A 78 15.00 26.45 12.50
N ARG A 79 16.28 26.45 12.86
CA ARG A 79 16.90 27.51 13.69
C ARG A 79 17.54 28.63 12.86
N ALA A 80 17.68 28.42 11.56
CA ALA A 80 18.20 29.40 10.61
C ALA A 80 17.09 30.24 9.93
N GLU A 81 15.82 29.94 10.22
CA GLU A 81 14.63 30.72 9.89
C GLU A 81 14.17 31.53 11.11
#